data_AF-A0A935ALA7-F1
#
_entry.id   AF-A0A935ALA7-F1
#
_cell.length_a   1.000
_cell.length_b   1.000
_cell.length_c   1.000
_cell.angle_alpha   90.00
_cell.angle_beta   90.00
_cell.angle_gamma   90.00
#
_symmetry.space_group_name_H-M   'P 1'
#
loop_
_entity.id
_entity.type
_entity.pdbx_description
1 polymer ?
#
loop_
_entity_poly.entity_id
_entity_poly.type
_entity_poly.pdbx_seq_one_letter_code
_entity_poly.pdbx_strand_id
1 'polypeptide(L)'
;MDAEFVLNNNTVARPLSTPPFDIEYTLTATVNGCATSMQITVDVNVNLNPIADAGADKVICLSESTTIGGTPTATPPPTGGATISGVLWSVPPSSTITSTLNNPLVSPTLNTQYRVVVVASNGCTDTDFVNITVNPKQKIEIIHGSTRIRMDARRQEN
;
A
#
# COMPACT_ATOMS: atom_id res chain seq x y z
N MET A 1 -16.31 -21.51 7.59
CA MET A 1 -15.91 -20.41 6.69
C MET A 1 -17.19 -20.01 5.99
N ASP A 2 -17.86 -19.05 6.58
CA ASP A 2 -19.27 -18.76 6.31
C ASP A 2 -19.43 -18.13 4.92
N ALA A 3 -20.40 -18.64 4.17
CA ALA A 3 -20.80 -18.11 2.87
C ALA A 3 -21.46 -16.75 3.07
N GLU A 4 -20.65 -15.70 3.17
CA GLU A 4 -21.15 -14.33 3.15
C GLU A 4 -21.77 -14.07 1.78
N PHE A 5 -23.10 -13.90 1.82
CA PHE A 5 -24.02 -13.48 0.78
C PHE A 5 -23.39 -12.71 -0.39
N VAL A 6 -22.97 -13.46 -1.41
CA VAL A 6 -22.40 -12.93 -2.65
C VAL A 6 -23.46 -12.40 -3.62
N LEU A 7 -24.74 -12.59 -3.29
CA LEU A 7 -25.91 -12.13 -4.04
C LEU A 7 -26.84 -11.35 -3.10
N ASN A 8 -27.17 -10.10 -3.40
CA ASN A 8 -27.90 -9.25 -2.46
C ASN A 8 -29.36 -9.66 -2.22
N ASN A 9 -30.04 -10.24 -3.21
CA ASN A 9 -31.44 -10.68 -3.12
C ASN A 9 -31.73 -11.69 -4.24
N ASN A 10 -32.24 -12.87 -3.91
CA ASN A 10 -32.49 -13.95 -4.89
C ASN A 10 -33.89 -13.95 -5.53
N THR A 11 -34.72 -12.94 -5.24
CA THR A 11 -36.11 -12.84 -5.73
C THR A 11 -36.39 -11.62 -6.62
N VAL A 12 -35.44 -10.67 -6.70
CA VAL A 12 -35.54 -9.52 -7.60
C VAL A 12 -35.07 -9.87 -9.00
N ALA A 13 -35.65 -9.24 -10.02
CA ALA A 13 -35.32 -9.52 -11.42
C ALA A 13 -33.88 -9.13 -11.82
N ARG A 14 -33.20 -8.28 -11.04
CA ARG A 14 -31.83 -7.80 -11.30
C ARG A 14 -31.05 -7.75 -9.99
N PRO A 15 -30.62 -8.91 -9.47
CA PRO A 15 -29.86 -8.94 -8.23
C PRO A 15 -28.42 -8.45 -8.48
N LEU A 16 -27.81 -7.87 -7.46
CA LEU A 16 -26.40 -7.45 -7.46
C LEU A 16 -25.56 -8.56 -6.83
N SER A 17 -24.44 -8.88 -7.48
CA SER A 17 -23.46 -9.83 -6.97
C SER A 17 -22.05 -9.26 -7.04
N THR A 18 -21.27 -9.47 -5.97
CA THR A 18 -19.87 -9.03 -5.86
C THR A 18 -19.02 -10.17 -5.30
N PRO A 19 -18.77 -11.23 -6.08
CA PRO A 19 -18.09 -12.41 -5.58
C PRO A 19 -16.56 -12.21 -5.50
N PRO A 20 -15.91 -12.74 -4.44
CA PRO A 20 -14.45 -12.69 -4.31
C PRO A 20 -13.73 -13.85 -5.05
N PHE A 21 -14.47 -14.81 -5.60
CA PHE A 21 -13.99 -15.96 -6.37
C PHE A 21 -15.04 -16.39 -7.39
N ASP A 22 -14.67 -17.28 -8.31
CA ASP A 22 -15.60 -17.82 -9.32
C ASP A 22 -16.83 -18.46 -8.67
N ILE A 23 -18.02 -18.08 -9.13
CA ILE A 23 -19.27 -18.60 -8.59
C ILE A 23 -20.25 -18.95 -9.71
N GLU A 24 -20.98 -20.04 -9.51
CA GLU A 24 -22.09 -20.44 -10.35
C GLU A 24 -23.42 -20.18 -9.63
N TYR A 25 -24.32 -19.48 -10.30
CA TYR A 25 -25.69 -19.27 -9.85
C TYR A 25 -26.64 -20.15 -10.66
N THR A 26 -27.65 -20.69 -10.00
CA THR A 26 -28.79 -21.34 -10.66
C THR A 26 -30.03 -20.47 -10.50
N LEU A 27 -30.52 -19.94 -11.62
CA LEU A 27 -31.80 -19.24 -11.70
C LEU A 27 -32.90 -20.27 -11.92
N THR A 28 -33.91 -20.31 -11.06
CA THR A 28 -35.09 -21.17 -11.22
C THR A 28 -36.34 -20.32 -11.34
N ALA A 29 -37.10 -20.53 -12.42
CA ALA A 29 -38.40 -19.92 -12.63
C ALA A 29 -39.50 -20.98 -12.53
N THR A 30 -40.51 -20.73 -11.70
CA THR A 30 -41.65 -21.64 -11.53
C THR A 30 -42.94 -20.94 -11.95
N VAL A 31 -43.64 -21.52 -12.92
CA VAL A 31 -44.95 -21.04 -13.39
C VAL A 31 -45.94 -22.18 -13.29
N ASN A 32 -47.01 -22.01 -12.52
CA ASN A 32 -48.06 -23.02 -12.32
C ASN A 32 -47.54 -24.42 -11.94
N GLY A 33 -46.47 -24.49 -11.13
CA GLY A 33 -45.87 -25.75 -10.68
C GLY A 33 -44.83 -26.36 -11.64
N CYS A 34 -44.65 -25.81 -12.84
CA CYS A 34 -43.56 -26.19 -13.74
C CYS A 34 -42.34 -25.31 -13.48
N ALA A 35 -41.23 -25.93 -13.08
CA ALA A 35 -39.97 -25.26 -12.85
C ALA A 35 -39.02 -25.44 -14.04
N THR A 36 -38.38 -24.35 -14.46
CA THR A 36 -37.28 -24.32 -15.42
C THR A 36 -36.09 -23.65 -14.77
N SER A 37 -34.88 -24.21 -14.96
CA SER A 37 -33.65 -23.66 -14.39
C SER A 37 -32.60 -23.32 -15.45
N MET A 38 -31.77 -22.31 -15.18
CA MET A 38 -30.60 -21.93 -15.97
C MET A 38 -29.39 -21.69 -15.06
N GLN A 39 -28.20 -22.05 -15.53
CA GLN A 39 -26.94 -21.75 -14.84
C GLN A 39 -26.31 -20.47 -15.39
N ILE A 40 -25.70 -19.69 -14.49
CA ILE A 40 -24.97 -18.46 -14.80
C ILE A 40 -23.64 -18.53 -14.05
N THR A 41 -22.53 -18.53 -14.78
CA THR A 41 -21.18 -18.51 -14.21
C THR A 41 -20.65 -17.08 -14.17
N VAL A 42 -20.15 -16.65 -13.02
CA VAL A 42 -19.42 -15.40 -12.84
C VAL A 42 -17.95 -15.75 -12.60
N ASP A 43 -17.09 -15.33 -13.51
CA ASP A 43 -15.64 -15.55 -13.49
C ASP A 43 -14.93 -14.31 -12.89
N VAL A 44 -14.09 -14.54 -11.89
CA VAL A 44 -13.29 -13.54 -11.19
C VAL A 44 -11.82 -13.77 -11.54
N ASN A 45 -11.38 -13.15 -12.62
CA ASN A 45 -10.00 -13.28 -13.07
C ASN A 45 -9.06 -12.27 -12.39
N VAL A 46 -8.33 -12.72 -11.37
CA VAL A 46 -7.32 -11.94 -10.65
C VAL A 46 -6.15 -11.48 -11.55
N ASN A 47 -5.92 -12.13 -12.70
CA ASN A 47 -4.89 -11.75 -13.66
C ASN A 47 -5.27 -10.49 -14.47
N LEU A 48 -6.44 -9.90 -14.22
CA LEU A 48 -6.85 -8.60 -14.75
C LEU A 48 -6.46 -7.44 -13.82
N ASN A 49 -5.95 -7.74 -12.62
CA ASN A 49 -5.42 -6.71 -11.71
C ASN A 49 -4.02 -6.27 -12.16
N PRO A 50 -3.67 -4.99 -11.99
CA PRO A 50 -2.28 -4.56 -12.10
C PRO A 50 -1.45 -5.16 -10.96
N ILE A 51 -0.14 -4.97 -11.00
CA ILE A 51 0.76 -5.31 -9.88
C ILE A 51 1.37 -4.02 -9.36
N ALA A 52 1.17 -3.74 -8.08
CA ALA A 52 1.79 -2.65 -7.34
C ALA A 52 3.06 -3.14 -6.63
N ASP A 53 4.13 -2.35 -6.70
CA ASP A 53 5.39 -2.61 -5.99
C ASP A 53 5.85 -1.31 -5.30
N ALA A 54 5.69 -1.25 -3.98
CA ALA A 54 6.09 -0.12 -3.15
C ALA A 54 7.61 -0.06 -2.91
N GLY A 55 8.34 -1.10 -3.32
CA GLY A 55 9.75 -1.30 -3.03
C GLY A 55 10.00 -1.83 -1.62
N ALA A 56 11.23 -2.25 -1.36
CA ALA A 56 11.63 -2.75 -0.05
C ALA A 56 11.61 -1.67 1.04
N ASP A 57 11.34 -2.09 2.28
CA ASP A 57 11.44 -1.28 3.49
C ASP A 57 12.82 -0.63 3.64
N LYS A 58 12.84 0.59 4.17
CA LYS A 58 14.06 1.41 4.28
C LYS A 58 14.26 1.97 5.66
N VAL A 59 15.53 2.21 5.99
CA VAL A 59 15.95 2.91 7.20
C VAL A 59 16.68 4.17 6.80
N ILE A 60 16.28 5.31 7.35
CA ILE A 60 16.90 6.62 7.13
C ILE A 60 17.20 7.28 8.47
N CYS A 61 18.09 8.27 8.50
CA CYS A 61 18.24 9.15 9.65
C CYS A 61 17.21 10.28 9.61
N LEU A 62 16.88 10.85 10.78
CA LEU A 62 16.02 12.02 10.87
C LEU A 62 16.53 13.14 9.93
N SER A 63 15.62 13.79 9.20
CA SER A 63 15.91 14.82 8.19
C SER A 63 16.57 14.33 6.89
N GLU A 64 16.73 13.02 6.68
CA GLU A 64 17.08 12.49 5.37
C GLU A 64 15.83 12.31 4.49
N SER A 65 16.06 12.14 3.19
CA SER A 65 15.04 11.78 2.22
C SER A 65 15.43 10.49 1.50
N THR A 66 14.42 9.77 1.04
CA THR A 66 14.61 8.55 0.25
C THR A 66 13.51 8.43 -0.79
N THR A 67 13.83 7.79 -1.90
CA THR A 67 12.85 7.49 -2.96
C THR A 67 12.12 6.21 -2.61
N ILE A 68 10.80 6.17 -2.74
CA ILE A 68 9.99 4.94 -2.58
C ILE A 68 9.48 4.43 -3.93
N GLY A 69 8.90 3.22 -3.96
CA GLY A 69 8.48 2.51 -5.17
C GLY A 69 9.52 1.52 -5.69
N GLY A 70 9.04 0.45 -6.32
CA GLY A 70 9.84 -0.58 -6.96
C GLY A 70 10.38 -0.21 -8.33
N THR A 71 10.91 -1.21 -9.04
CA THR A 71 11.46 -1.08 -10.40
C THR A 71 10.82 -2.12 -11.33
N PRO A 72 9.62 -1.85 -11.87
CA PRO A 72 8.81 -0.63 -11.76
C PRO A 72 7.83 -0.65 -10.57
N THR A 73 7.34 0.53 -10.15
CA THR A 73 6.26 0.66 -9.14
C THR A 73 4.93 0.07 -9.57
N ALA A 74 4.67 0.06 -10.88
CA ALA A 74 3.40 -0.35 -11.45
C ALA A 74 3.63 -1.20 -12.69
N THR A 75 3.12 -2.43 -12.67
CA THR A 75 3.13 -3.33 -13.83
C THR A 75 1.69 -3.54 -14.32
N PRO A 76 1.42 -3.37 -15.63
CA PRO A 76 0.10 -3.64 -16.20
C PRO A 76 -0.39 -5.06 -15.91
N PRO A 77 -1.72 -5.30 -15.95
CA PRO A 77 -2.24 -6.64 -15.80
C PRO A 77 -1.60 -7.64 -16.78
N PRO A 78 -1.25 -8.86 -16.33
CA PRO A 78 -0.64 -9.87 -17.20
C PRO A 78 -1.60 -10.36 -18.30
N THR A 79 -2.91 -10.16 -18.14
CA THR A 79 -3.93 -10.51 -19.13
C THR A 79 -4.93 -9.37 -19.34
N GLY A 80 -5.72 -9.44 -20.41
CA GLY A 80 -6.79 -8.45 -20.68
C GLY A 80 -6.33 -7.14 -21.34
N GLY A 81 -5.02 -6.94 -21.56
CA GLY A 81 -4.49 -5.84 -22.37
C GLY A 81 -4.70 -4.43 -21.79
N ALA A 82 -5.09 -4.32 -20.52
CA ALA A 82 -5.23 -3.04 -19.84
C ALA A 82 -3.85 -2.41 -19.58
N THR A 83 -3.82 -1.08 -19.52
CA THR A 83 -2.61 -0.29 -19.22
C THR A 83 -2.72 0.32 -17.82
N ILE A 84 -1.60 0.79 -17.26
CA ILE A 84 -1.65 1.58 -16.03
C ILE A 84 -2.32 2.93 -16.33
N SER A 85 -3.37 3.24 -15.57
CA SER A 85 -4.12 4.50 -15.63
C SER A 85 -3.73 5.46 -14.51
N GLY A 86 -3.16 4.97 -13.41
CA GLY A 86 -2.75 5.82 -12.29
C GLY A 86 -1.93 5.11 -11.22
N VAL A 87 -1.13 5.90 -10.51
CA VAL A 87 -0.38 5.53 -9.31
C VAL A 87 -0.68 6.56 -8.23
N LEU A 88 -1.09 6.11 -7.06
CA LEU A 88 -1.60 6.96 -5.98
C LEU A 88 -0.91 6.61 -4.66
N TRP A 89 -0.08 7.51 -4.15
CA TRP A 89 0.60 7.35 -2.87
C TRP A 89 -0.15 8.06 -1.74
N SER A 90 -0.24 7.42 -0.58
CA SER A 90 -0.89 7.98 0.61
C SER A 90 -0.28 7.40 1.90
N VAL A 91 -0.59 8.00 3.04
CA VAL A 91 -0.15 7.53 4.36
C VAL A 91 -1.38 7.08 5.16
N PRO A 92 -1.57 5.77 5.40
CA PRO A 92 -2.67 5.28 6.24
C PRO A 92 -2.63 5.87 7.66
N PRO A 93 -3.80 6.02 8.33
CA PRO A 93 -5.14 5.69 7.86
C PRO A 93 -5.74 6.74 6.91
N SER A 94 -5.01 7.83 6.60
CA SER A 94 -5.49 8.84 5.66
C SER A 94 -5.66 8.28 4.24
N SER A 95 -6.69 8.76 3.57
CA SER A 95 -6.92 8.55 2.13
C SER A 95 -6.44 9.73 1.28
N THR A 96 -5.90 10.79 1.90
CA THR A 96 -5.35 11.93 1.18
C THR A 96 -4.16 11.50 0.33
N ILE A 97 -4.24 11.80 -0.96
CA ILE A 97 -3.14 11.53 -1.91
C ILE A 97 -1.99 12.48 -1.62
N THR A 98 -0.82 11.90 -1.40
CA THR A 98 0.45 12.60 -1.11
C THR A 98 1.33 12.72 -2.36
N SER A 99 1.20 11.80 -3.31
CA SER A 99 1.90 11.86 -4.60
C SER A 99 1.21 11.01 -5.66
N THR A 100 1.45 11.35 -6.93
CA THR A 100 1.04 10.57 -8.11
C THR A 100 2.23 10.12 -8.98
N LEU A 101 3.45 10.35 -8.50
CA LEU A 101 4.67 9.91 -9.19
C LEU A 101 4.88 8.40 -8.97
N ASN A 102 5.49 7.72 -9.95
CA ASN A 102 5.87 6.31 -9.80
C ASN A 102 6.81 6.12 -8.60
N ASN A 103 7.86 6.93 -8.49
CA ASN A 103 8.86 6.84 -7.43
C ASN A 103 9.07 8.20 -6.75
N PRO A 104 8.19 8.61 -5.82
CA PRO A 104 8.32 9.90 -5.16
C PRO A 104 9.49 9.93 -4.17
N LEU A 105 10.09 11.11 -4.00
CA LEU A 105 11.03 11.39 -2.93
C LEU A 105 10.25 11.77 -1.66
N VAL A 106 10.49 11.06 -0.56
CA VAL A 106 9.83 11.29 0.73
C VAL A 106 10.85 11.60 1.83
N SER A 107 10.43 12.36 2.83
CA SER A 107 11.27 12.78 3.96
C SER A 107 10.49 12.73 5.28
N PRO A 108 10.06 11.54 5.74
CA PRO A 108 9.31 11.42 6.98
C PRO A 108 10.19 11.76 8.21
N THR A 109 9.57 12.31 9.24
CA THR A 109 10.23 12.64 10.52
C THR A 109 10.02 11.58 11.61
N LEU A 110 9.09 10.65 11.37
CA LEU A 110 8.76 9.51 12.23
C LEU A 110 8.64 8.26 11.36
N ASN A 111 8.66 7.08 11.99
CA ASN A 111 8.38 5.82 11.30
C ASN A 111 7.04 5.95 10.55
N THR A 112 7.09 5.80 9.23
CA THR A 112 5.94 6.07 8.36
C THR A 112 5.77 4.92 7.40
N GLN A 113 4.56 4.38 7.34
CA GLN A 113 4.16 3.44 6.29
C GLN A 113 3.54 4.22 5.14
N TYR A 114 4.05 4.02 3.93
CA TYR A 114 3.47 4.55 2.71
C TYR A 114 2.70 3.44 2.00
N ARG A 115 1.53 3.78 1.47
CA ARG A 115 0.67 2.92 0.66
C ARG A 115 0.66 3.43 -0.77
N VAL A 116 0.94 2.55 -1.72
CA VAL A 116 0.71 2.80 -3.15
C VAL A 116 -0.53 2.04 -3.60
N VAL A 117 -1.41 2.72 -4.34
CA VAL A 117 -2.51 2.10 -5.07
C VAL A 117 -2.26 2.31 -6.56
N VAL A 118 -2.20 1.21 -7.31
CA VAL A 118 -2.05 1.22 -8.76
C VAL A 118 -3.41 0.93 -9.37
N VAL A 119 -3.80 1.73 -10.37
CA VAL A 119 -5.09 1.63 -11.06
C VAL A 119 -4.84 1.31 -12.54
N ALA A 120 -5.46 0.24 -13.03
CA ALA A 120 -5.45 -0.13 -14.45
C ALA A 120 -6.63 0.51 -15.21
N SER A 121 -6.53 0.62 -16.53
CA SER A 121 -7.56 1.24 -17.38
C SER A 121 -8.89 0.48 -17.43
N ASN A 122 -8.90 -0.79 -17.02
CA ASN A 122 -10.11 -1.60 -16.81
C ASN A 122 -10.79 -1.34 -15.46
N GLY A 123 -10.24 -0.45 -14.61
CA GLY A 123 -10.75 -0.12 -13.28
C GLY A 123 -10.27 -1.05 -12.17
N CYS A 124 -9.54 -2.13 -12.48
CA CYS A 124 -8.92 -2.99 -11.47
C CYS A 124 -7.78 -2.26 -10.77
N THR A 125 -7.57 -2.60 -9.50
CA THR A 125 -6.54 -1.97 -8.67
C THR A 125 -5.73 -2.99 -7.91
N ASP A 126 -4.49 -2.64 -7.61
CA ASP A 126 -3.65 -3.37 -6.66
C ASP A 126 -2.98 -2.40 -5.67
N THR A 127 -2.61 -2.90 -4.50
CA THR A 127 -2.09 -2.09 -3.40
C THR A 127 -0.87 -2.74 -2.76
N ASP A 128 0.15 -1.95 -2.52
CA ASP A 128 1.34 -2.38 -1.79
C ASP A 128 1.81 -1.34 -0.78
N PHE A 129 2.66 -1.76 0.17
CA PHE A 129 3.13 -0.95 1.28
C PHE A 129 4.65 -0.99 1.43
N VAL A 130 5.22 0.15 1.83
CA VAL A 130 6.63 0.26 2.21
C VAL A 130 6.74 1.00 3.54
N ASN A 131 7.55 0.47 4.45
CA ASN A 131 7.84 1.08 5.74
C ASN A 131 9.16 1.85 5.68
N ILE A 132 9.12 3.10 6.12
CA ILE A 132 10.31 3.93 6.33
C ILE A 132 10.53 4.08 7.83
N THR A 133 11.61 3.48 8.31
CA THR A 133 12.06 3.61 9.71
C THR A 133 13.01 4.79 9.83
N VAL A 134 12.74 5.70 10.77
CA VAL A 134 13.52 6.92 10.97
C VAL A 134 14.32 6.80 12.26
N ASN A 135 15.64 6.73 12.13
CA ASN A 135 16.55 6.73 13.27
C ASN A 135 16.80 8.15 13.77
N PRO A 136 16.73 8.40 15.08
CA PRO A 136 17.04 9.71 15.63
C PRO A 136 18.51 10.06 15.40
N LYS A 137 18.79 11.34 15.15
CA LYS A 137 20.18 11.82 15.16
C LYS A 137 20.74 11.71 16.57
N GLN A 138 21.94 11.15 16.69
CA GLN A 138 22.69 11.18 17.94
C GLN A 138 22.98 12.66 18.29
N LYS A 139 22.51 13.11 19.45
CA LYS A 139 22.87 14.42 19.97
C LYS A 139 24.27 14.30 20.56
N ILE A 140 25.28 14.82 19.85
CA ILE A 140 26.62 14.97 20.43
C ILE A 140 26.58 16.20 21.34
N GLU A 141 26.49 15.98 22.64
CA GLU A 141 26.72 17.04 23.62
C GLU A 141 28.22 17.14 23.88
N ILE A 142 28.84 18.25 23.48
CA ILE A 142 30.21 18.53 23.93
C ILE A 142 30.12 18.91 25.40
N ILE A 143 30.46 17.95 26.28
CA ILE A 143 30.61 18.21 27.71
C ILE A 143 31.85 19.09 27.88
N HIS A 144 31.68 20.41 27.82
CA HIS A 144 32.74 21.35 28.22
C HIS A 144 32.79 21.39 29.75
N GLY A 145 33.41 20.35 30.32
CA GLY A 145 33.60 20.19 31.75
C GLY A 145 35.07 20.01 32.11
N SER A 146 35.78 21.13 32.25
CA SER A 146 36.99 21.30 33.09
C SER A 146 38.33 20.73 32.60
N THR A 147 39.01 21.43 31.68
CA THR A 147 40.48 21.35 31.63
C THR A 147 41.05 22.16 32.79
N ARG A 148 41.34 21.53 33.94
CA ARG A 148 42.20 22.15 34.96
C ARG A 148 43.66 21.87 34.62
N ILE A 149 44.31 22.80 33.92
CA ILE A 149 45.78 22.84 33.88
C ILE A 149 46.23 23.23 35.30
N ARG A 150 46.74 22.27 36.07
CA ARG A 150 47.57 22.59 37.24
C ARG A 150 48.93 23.01 36.71
N MET A 151 49.15 24.32 36.58
CA MET A 151 50.51 24.84 36.57
C MET A 151 51.03 24.75 38.01
N ASP A 152 51.80 23.72 38.34
CA ASP A 152 52.57 23.71 39.57
C ASP A 152 53.63 24.81 39.48
N ALA A 153 53.44 25.88 40.25
CA ALA A 153 54.47 26.87 40.47
C ALA A 153 55.59 26.23 41.32
N ARG A 154 56.66 25.74 40.66
CA ARG A 154 57.91 25.49 41.36
C ARG A 154 58.73 26.78 41.43
N ARG A 155 58.62 27.41 42.60
CA ARG A 155 59.67 28.07 43.40
C ARG A 155 60.77 28.79 42.61
N GLN A 156 60.72 30.12 42.61
CA GLN A 156 61.95 30.91 42.56
C GLN A 156 62.67 30.72 43.90
N GLU A 157 63.84 30.11 43.88
CA GLU A 157 64.87 30.35 44.90
C GLU A 157 66.10 30.93 44.21
N ASN A 158 66.67 31.88 44.94
CA ASN A 158 67.62 32.93 44.61
C ASN A 158 69.00 32.43 44.20
#